data_AF-A0A535MPV2-F1
#
_entry.id   AF-A0A535MPV2-F1
#
_cell.length_a   1.000
_cell.length_b   1.000
_cell.length_c   1.000
_cell.angle_alpha   90.00
_cell.angle_beta   90.00
_cell.angle_gamma   90.00
#
_symmetry.space_group_name_H-M   'P 1'
#
loop_
_entity.id
_entity.type
_entity.pdbx_description
1 polymer ?
#
loop_
_entity_poly.entity_id
_entity_poly.type
_entity_poly.pdbx_seq_one_letter_code
_entity_poly.pdbx_strand_id
1 'polypeptide(L)'
;MPEWIPEMDLGRIGVWTTSLDFQTAAEAQKAAAQLEELGYGAIWIGESVRREVFANAAILLSGTRRIVIASGIANIYARDAWTMAAGHKTLAEAFPDR
;
A
#
# COMPACT_ATOMS: atom_id res chain seq x y z
N MET A 1 5.18 -26.06 -4.64
CA MET A 1 4.46 -24.92 -4.02
C MET A 1 3.29 -24.60 -4.95
N PRO A 2 2.05 -24.43 -4.48
CA PRO A 2 0.92 -24.23 -5.39
C PRO A 2 1.02 -22.88 -6.12
N GLU A 3 0.70 -22.89 -7.40
CA GLU A 3 0.84 -21.82 -8.42
C GLU A 3 -0.15 -20.64 -8.26
N TRP A 4 -0.68 -20.37 -7.07
CA TRP A 4 -1.90 -19.55 -6.93
C TRP A 4 -1.73 -18.18 -6.23
N ILE A 5 -0.51 -17.69 -6.06
CA ILE A 5 -0.27 -16.29 -5.69
C ILE A 5 0.77 -15.76 -6.68
N PRO A 6 0.42 -14.83 -7.59
CA PRO A 6 1.43 -14.18 -8.41
C PRO A 6 2.48 -13.54 -7.49
N GLU A 7 3.76 -13.75 -7.83
CA GLU A 7 4.87 -13.32 -6.98
C GLU A 7 4.96 -11.79 -7.03
N MET A 8 4.51 -11.12 -5.96
CA MET A 8 4.70 -9.68 -5.78
C MET A 8 6.19 -9.37 -5.59
N ASP A 9 6.76 -8.57 -6.48
CA ASP A 9 8.16 -8.12 -6.37
C ASP A 9 8.28 -6.93 -5.41
N LEU A 10 8.64 -7.22 -4.16
CA LEU A 10 8.90 -6.20 -3.14
C LEU A 10 10.21 -5.43 -3.36
N GLY A 11 11.04 -5.86 -4.31
CA GLY A 11 12.40 -5.37 -4.52
C GLY A 11 13.33 -5.62 -3.33
N ARG A 12 14.57 -5.08 -3.44
CA ARG A 12 15.61 -5.27 -2.41
C ARG A 12 15.46 -4.35 -1.20
N ILE A 13 14.90 -3.15 -1.40
CA ILE A 13 14.78 -2.11 -0.37
C ILE A 13 13.37 -1.52 -0.46
N GLY A 14 12.70 -1.47 0.70
CA GLY A 14 11.44 -0.76 0.89
C GLY A 14 11.57 0.39 1.89
N VAL A 15 10.57 1.26 1.92
CA VAL A 15 10.50 2.41 2.83
C VAL A 15 9.34 2.23 3.81
N TRP A 16 9.63 2.38 5.10
CA TRP A 16 8.60 2.54 6.14
C TRP A 16 8.57 4.00 6.58
N THR A 17 7.43 4.68 6.43
CA THR A 17 7.30 6.08 6.88
C THR A 17 5.86 6.46 7.17
N THR A 18 5.65 7.28 8.20
CA THR A 18 4.35 7.90 8.50
C THR A 18 4.20 9.27 7.84
N SER A 19 5.24 9.80 7.19
CA SER A 19 5.23 11.17 6.65
C SER A 19 4.20 11.37 5.53
N LEU A 20 3.89 10.31 4.77
CA LEU A 20 2.91 10.34 3.68
C LEU A 20 1.49 10.53 4.19
N ASP A 21 1.17 10.03 5.38
CA ASP A 21 -0.16 10.09 5.99
C ASP A 21 -0.56 11.53 6.30
N PHE A 22 0.44 12.38 6.59
CA PHE A 22 0.22 13.77 6.94
C PHE A 22 0.07 14.70 5.74
N GLN A 23 0.34 14.22 4.52
CA GLN A 23 0.23 15.02 3.31
C GLN A 23 -1.21 15.10 2.78
N THR A 24 -1.45 15.94 1.78
CA THR A 24 -2.65 15.81 0.94
C THR A 24 -2.57 14.53 0.10
N ALA A 25 -3.68 14.08 -0.49
CA ALA A 25 -3.65 12.90 -1.37
C ALA A 25 -2.71 13.11 -2.56
N ALA A 26 -2.75 14.30 -3.18
CA ALA A 26 -1.91 14.64 -4.33
C ALA A 26 -0.41 14.65 -3.99
N GLU A 27 -0.02 15.24 -2.85
CA GLU A 27 1.39 15.25 -2.44
C GLU A 27 1.87 13.86 -2.01
N ALA A 28 1.02 13.06 -1.37
CA ALA A 28 1.34 11.67 -1.04
C ALA A 28 1.57 10.82 -2.30
N GLN A 29 0.72 10.99 -3.31
CA GLN A 29 0.86 10.34 -4.63
C GLN A 29 2.16 10.73 -5.31
N LYS A 30 2.46 12.03 -5.37
CA LYS A 30 3.70 12.55 -5.95
C LYS A 30 4.93 12.01 -5.24
N ALA A 31 4.94 12.00 -3.91
CA ALA A 31 6.06 11.46 -3.13
C ALA A 31 6.22 9.95 -3.34
N ALA A 32 5.13 9.19 -3.43
CA ALA A 32 5.17 7.76 -3.74
C ALA A 32 5.75 7.49 -5.14
N ALA A 33 5.35 8.28 -6.15
CA ALA A 33 5.93 8.22 -7.49
C ALA A 33 7.44 8.50 -7.48
N GLN A 34 7.90 9.47 -6.69
CA GLN A 34 9.33 9.76 -6.54
C GLN A 34 10.09 8.61 -5.88
N LEU A 35 9.53 7.97 -4.85
CA LEU A 35 10.14 6.77 -4.26
C LEU A 35 10.23 5.62 -5.26
N GLU A 36 9.19 5.43 -6.08
CA GLU A 36 9.22 4.47 -7.18
C GLU A 36 10.34 4.78 -8.19
N GLU A 37 10.46 6.03 -8.64
CA GLU A 37 11.51 6.48 -9.57
C GLU A 37 12.93 6.29 -9.01
N LEU A 38 13.10 6.41 -7.69
CA LEU A 38 14.36 6.16 -7.00
C LEU A 38 14.72 4.66 -6.88
N GLY A 39 13.82 3.75 -7.27
CA GLY A 39 14.10 2.32 -7.30
C GLY A 39 13.68 1.54 -6.04
N TYR A 40 12.92 2.15 -5.13
CA TYR A 40 12.33 1.40 -4.02
C TYR A 40 11.27 0.43 -4.55
N GLY A 41 11.24 -0.78 -3.98
CA GLY A 41 10.30 -1.83 -4.42
C GLY A 41 9.00 -1.85 -3.63
N ALA A 42 8.99 -1.36 -2.38
CA ALA A 42 7.81 -1.30 -1.55
C ALA A 42 7.74 -0.05 -0.67
N ILE A 43 6.52 0.44 -0.42
CA ILE A 43 6.22 1.41 0.63
C ILE A 43 5.33 0.73 1.65
N TRP A 44 5.76 0.76 2.90
CA TRP A 44 5.00 0.22 4.02
C TRP A 44 4.32 1.34 4.79
N ILE A 45 3.00 1.20 4.97
CA ILE A 45 2.13 2.16 5.67
C ILE A 45 1.54 1.53 6.94
N GLY A 46 1.31 2.34 7.97
CA GLY A 46 0.70 1.90 9.23
C GLY A 46 -0.77 2.32 9.36
N GLU A 47 -1.52 1.64 10.22
CA GLU A 47 -2.88 2.01 10.63
C GLU A 47 -2.91 2.53 12.08
N SER A 48 -2.17 3.62 12.31
CA SER A 48 -2.07 4.23 13.65
C SER A 48 -2.66 5.63 13.72
N VAL A 49 -2.60 6.41 12.63
CA VAL A 49 -2.95 7.84 12.62
C VAL A 49 -3.61 8.26 11.30
N ARG A 50 -4.65 9.10 11.41
CA ARG A 50 -5.28 9.91 10.34
C ARG A 50 -6.04 9.16 9.26
N ARG A 51 -5.42 8.23 8.53
CA ARG A 51 -6.07 7.50 7.44
C ARG A 51 -6.19 6.03 7.77
N GLU A 52 -7.31 5.48 7.33
CA GLU A 52 -7.53 4.06 7.25
C GLU A 52 -6.56 3.43 6.22
N VAL A 53 -6.03 2.23 6.52
CA VAL A 53 -4.90 1.66 5.76
C VAL A 53 -5.25 1.32 4.31
N PHE A 54 -6.44 0.78 4.03
CA PHE A 54 -6.84 0.44 2.67
C PHE A 54 -7.14 1.69 1.83
N ALA A 55 -7.79 2.69 2.42
CA ALA A 55 -8.01 3.98 1.77
C ALA A 55 -6.68 4.71 1.48
N ASN A 56 -5.71 4.65 2.41
CA ASN A 56 -4.39 5.22 2.19
C ASN A 56 -3.62 4.46 1.11
N ALA A 57 -3.68 3.14 1.10
CA ALA A 57 -3.09 2.32 0.04
C ALA A 57 -3.66 2.69 -1.34
N ALA A 58 -4.99 2.81 -1.47
CA ALA A 58 -5.63 3.24 -2.72
C ALA A 58 -5.09 4.58 -3.24
N ILE A 59 -4.89 5.56 -2.34
CA ILE A 59 -4.31 6.86 -2.69
C ILE A 59 -2.91 6.68 -3.29
N LEU A 60 -2.03 5.95 -2.59
CA LEU A 60 -0.63 5.77 -3.01
C LEU A 60 -0.51 4.93 -4.29
N LEU A 61 -1.29 3.85 -4.39
CA LEU A 61 -1.35 2.97 -5.56
C LEU A 61 -1.79 3.74 -6.82
N SER A 62 -2.77 4.64 -6.68
CA SER A 62 -3.24 5.49 -7.77
C SER A 62 -2.19 6.50 -8.28
N GLY A 63 -1.15 6.78 -7.49
CA GLY A 63 -0.06 7.67 -7.87
C GLY A 63 1.17 6.97 -8.45
N THR A 64 1.17 5.64 -8.51
CA THR A 64 2.35 4.82 -8.81
C THR A 64 2.07 3.76 -9.87
N ARG A 65 3.11 3.20 -10.49
CA ARG A 65 2.97 2.27 -11.64
C ARG A 65 3.46 0.85 -11.38
N ARG A 66 4.41 0.65 -10.47
CA ARG A 66 5.06 -0.63 -10.19
C ARG A 66 5.36 -0.88 -8.70
N ILE A 67 5.50 0.16 -7.88
CA ILE A 67 5.84 -0.04 -6.46
C ILE A 67 4.70 -0.72 -5.71
N VAL A 68 5.05 -1.63 -4.80
CA VAL A 68 4.10 -2.35 -3.94
C VAL A 68 3.75 -1.49 -2.73
N ILE A 69 2.48 -1.45 -2.34
CA ILE A 69 2.03 -0.77 -1.12
C ILE A 69 1.58 -1.82 -0.09
N ALA A 70 2.35 -1.94 0.99
CA ALA A 70 2.12 -2.94 2.02
C ALA A 70 1.64 -2.32 3.33
N SER A 71 0.76 -3.01 4.05
CA SER A 71 0.32 -2.63 5.41
C SER A 71 1.24 -3.23 6.47
N GLY A 72 1.64 -2.46 7.49
CA GLY A 72 2.32 -2.96 8.69
C GLY A 72 1.90 -2.24 9.98
N ILE A 73 0.61 -2.07 10.26
CA ILE A 73 -0.37 -3.16 10.16
C ILE A 73 -1.69 -2.70 9.54
N ALA A 74 -2.51 -3.68 9.16
CA ALA A 74 -3.97 -3.53 9.16
C ALA A 74 -4.49 -3.98 10.54
N ASN A 75 -5.16 -3.09 11.25
CA ASN A 75 -5.60 -3.22 12.63
C ASN A 75 -6.96 -3.92 12.71
N ILE A 76 -6.98 -5.08 13.39
CA ILE A 76 -8.17 -5.92 13.59
C ILE A 76 -9.28 -5.23 14.41
N TYR A 77 -8.95 -4.17 15.15
CA TYR A 77 -9.94 -3.40 15.92
C TYR A 77 -10.59 -2.29 15.10
N ALA A 78 -10.04 -1.94 13.93
CA ALA A 78 -10.60 -0.92 13.05
C ALA A 78 -11.71 -1.47 12.13
N ARG A 79 -11.71 -2.78 11.85
CA ARG A 79 -12.65 -3.45 10.95
C ARG A 79 -12.67 -4.96 11.21
N ASP A 80 -13.80 -5.61 10.90
CA ASP A 80 -13.94 -7.06 11.03
C ASP A 80 -13.21 -7.84 9.91
N ALA A 81 -13.08 -9.16 10.10
CA ALA A 81 -12.34 -10.03 9.19
C ALA A 81 -12.92 -10.06 7.76
N TRP A 82 -14.24 -9.94 7.61
CA TRP A 82 -14.88 -9.91 6.29
C TRP A 82 -14.51 -8.62 5.56
N THR A 83 -14.62 -7.49 6.27
CA THR A 83 -14.26 -6.17 5.73
C THR A 83 -12.76 -6.09 5.38
N MET A 84 -11.86 -6.67 6.20
CA MET A 84 -10.44 -6.79 5.85
C MET A 84 -10.22 -7.55 4.53
N ALA A 85 -10.80 -8.75 4.43
CA ALA A 85 -10.61 -9.60 3.27
C ALA A 85 -11.19 -8.96 2.00
N ALA A 86 -12.34 -8.30 2.11
CA ALA A 86 -12.96 -7.57 1.01
C ALA A 86 -12.09 -6.39 0.56
N GLY A 87 -11.60 -5.56 1.50
CA GLY A 87 -10.74 -4.42 1.18
C GLY A 87 -9.45 -4.82 0.47
N HIS A 88 -8.78 -5.86 0.98
CA HIS A 88 -7.60 -6.44 0.34
C HIS A 88 -7.89 -6.92 -1.09
N LYS A 89 -8.99 -7.67 -1.29
CA LYS A 89 -9.38 -8.16 -2.62
C LYS A 89 -9.68 -7.03 -3.59
N THR A 90 -10.39 -5.99 -3.15
CA THR A 90 -10.68 -4.82 -3.98
C THR A 90 -9.40 -4.13 -4.45
N LEU A 91 -8.41 -3.94 -3.58
CA LEU A 91 -7.14 -3.34 -3.98
C LEU A 91 -6.35 -4.25 -4.92
N ALA A 92 -6.26 -5.54 -4.61
CA ALA A 92 -5.53 -6.49 -5.46
C ALA A 92 -6.17 -6.62 -6.86
N GLU A 93 -7.48 -6.47 -6.98
CA GLU A 93 -8.17 -6.42 -8.28
C GLU A 93 -7.89 -5.11 -9.02
N ALA A 94 -7.97 -3.97 -8.32
CA ALA A 94 -7.78 -2.64 -8.92
C ALA A 94 -6.31 -2.36 -9.29
N PHE A 95 -5.37 -2.94 -8.56
CA PHE A 95 -3.93 -2.75 -8.70
C PHE A 95 -3.23 -4.13 -8.66
N PRO A 96 -3.29 -4.90 -9.76
CA PRO A 96 -2.67 -6.22 -9.80
C PRO A 96 -1.19 -6.18 -9.43
N ASP A 97 -0.78 -7.15 -8.59
CA ASP A 97 0.59 -7.40 -8.14
C ASP A 97 1.24 -6.25 -7.33
N ARG A 98 0.45 -5.34 -6.73
CA ARG A 98 0.96 -4.15 -6.05
C ARG A 98 0.18 -3.73 -4.79
#